data_AF-A0AAD9JE85-F1
#
_entry.id   AF-A0AAD9JE85-F1
#
_cell.length_a   1.000
_cell.length_b   1.000
_cell.length_c   1.000
_cell.angle_alpha   90.00
_cell.angle_beta   90.00
_cell.angle_gamma   90.00
#
_symmetry.space_group_name_H-M   'P 1'
#
loop_
_entity.id
_entity.type
_entity.pdbx_description
1 polymer ?
#
loop_
_entity_poly.entity_id
_entity_poly.type
_entity_poly.pdbx_seq_one_letter_code
_entity_poly.pdbx_strand_id
1 'polypeptide(L)'
;MIGRLTGDQMWKEEVLERAQDLLLQCVTPDSVIRLKNTRLSPQLAAAYADRYNNHQKHGSLQELLQQLISERDHTESGIFLQVTTHSKLLSSSEAYTIGGLVGFPKEVIQFASLHAFDTEHQFCKMLKGFFNQKNQSNQNKLLMLQCESGGQSGDLIACARYIIQDEYVQAVRTGSLIHVVLIVQLTRKQGNFIGFQVILCRIYPVVYK
;
A
#
# COMPACT_ATOMS: atom_id res chain seq x y z
N MET A 1 -3.26 -1.47 -42.94
CA MET A 1 -4.03 -2.65 -42.47
C MET A 1 -3.73 -2.85 -41.00
N ILE A 2 -4.61 -2.38 -40.12
CA ILE A 2 -4.48 -2.61 -38.68
C ILE A 2 -5.09 -3.99 -38.43
N GLY A 3 -4.24 -5.00 -38.21
CA GLY A 3 -4.70 -6.34 -37.89
C GLY A 3 -5.49 -6.29 -36.59
N ARG A 4 -6.76 -6.70 -36.62
CA ARG A 4 -7.56 -6.84 -35.40
C ARG A 4 -6.91 -7.91 -34.54
N LEU A 5 -6.48 -7.53 -33.34
CA LEU A 5 -6.02 -8.46 -32.32
C LEU A 5 -7.17 -9.41 -31.98
N THR A 6 -6.87 -10.70 -31.86
CA THR A 6 -7.83 -11.69 -31.36
C THR A 6 -8.12 -11.45 -29.88
N GLY A 7 -9.24 -11.94 -29.35
CA GLY A 7 -9.60 -11.74 -27.93
C GLY A 7 -8.52 -12.25 -26.95
N ASP A 8 -7.83 -13.33 -27.30
CA ASP A 8 -6.70 -13.87 -26.51
C ASP A 8 -5.46 -12.95 -26.55
N GLN A 9 -5.22 -12.30 -27.69
CA GLN A 9 -4.09 -11.38 -27.84
C GLN A 9 -4.34 -10.07 -27.07
N MET A 10 -5.57 -9.56 -27.08
CA MET A 10 -5.97 -8.38 -26.30
C MET A 10 -5.83 -8.64 -24.80
N TRP A 11 -6.31 -9.79 -24.33
CA TRP A 11 -6.16 -10.19 -22.93
C TRP A 11 -4.70 -10.26 -22.49
N LYS A 12 -3.83 -10.85 -23.31
CA LYS A 12 -2.38 -10.93 -23.04
C LYS A 12 -1.74 -9.55 -22.93
N GLU A 13 -2.12 -8.63 -23.80
CA GLU A 13 -1.63 -7.24 -23.76
C GLU A 13 -2.11 -6.51 -22.50
N GLU A 14 -3.39 -6.65 -22.12
CA GLU A 14 -3.94 -6.04 -20.92
C GLU A 14 -3.24 -6.56 -19.64
N VAL A 15 -3.04 -7.88 -19.55
CA VAL A 15 -2.34 -8.50 -18.41
C VAL A 15 -0.88 -8.04 -18.37
N LEU A 16 -0.20 -7.97 -19.52
CA LEU A 16 1.17 -7.49 -19.60
C LEU A 16 1.28 -6.04 -19.16
N GLU A 17 0.41 -5.17 -19.65
CA GLU A 17 0.38 -3.75 -19.28
C GLU A 17 0.15 -3.58 -17.77
N ARG A 18 -0.84 -4.29 -17.22
CA ARG A 18 -1.13 -4.24 -15.79
C ARG A 18 0.01 -4.77 -14.93
N ALA A 19 0.69 -5.82 -15.37
CA ALA A 19 1.87 -6.35 -14.69
C ALA A 19 3.03 -5.35 -14.70
N GLN A 20 3.26 -4.66 -15.83
CA GLN A 20 4.28 -3.62 -15.93
C GLN A 20 3.97 -2.45 -14.99
N ASP A 21 2.71 -2.04 -14.89
CA ASP A 21 2.29 -0.97 -13.98
C ASP A 21 2.54 -1.32 -12.52
N LEU A 22 2.16 -2.52 -12.09
CA LEU A 22 2.40 -3.00 -10.73
C LEU A 22 3.90 -3.07 -10.42
N LEU A 23 4.72 -3.52 -11.37
CA LEU A 23 6.16 -3.52 -11.21
C LEU A 23 6.71 -2.11 -11.08
N LEU A 24 6.25 -1.19 -11.94
CA LEU A 24 6.66 0.21 -11.96
C LEU A 24 6.30 0.93 -10.64
N GLN A 25 5.16 0.59 -10.02
CA GLN A 25 4.74 1.13 -8.71
C GLN A 25 5.72 0.80 -7.56
N CYS A 26 6.56 -0.21 -7.73
CA CYS A 26 7.55 -0.63 -6.74
C CYS A 26 8.96 -0.05 -6.99
N VAL A 27 9.16 0.60 -8.14
CA VAL A 27 10.47 1.08 -8.58
C VAL A 27 10.91 2.30 -7.75
N THR A 28 12.22 2.45 -7.59
CA THR A 28 12.81 3.63 -6.92
C THR A 28 12.95 4.81 -7.89
N PRO A 29 12.79 6.07 -7.45
CA PRO A 29 12.99 7.24 -8.31
C PRO A 29 14.37 7.24 -8.95
N ASP A 30 15.38 6.79 -8.20
CA ASP A 30 16.75 6.58 -8.67
C ASP A 30 16.84 5.55 -9.81
N SER A 31 16.11 4.44 -9.71
CA SER A 31 15.98 3.48 -10.82
C SER A 31 15.25 4.07 -12.03
N VAL A 32 14.24 4.92 -11.83
CA VAL A 32 13.53 5.61 -12.93
C VAL A 32 14.47 6.56 -13.66
N ILE A 33 15.28 7.34 -12.94
CA ILE A 33 16.29 8.24 -13.53
C ILE A 33 17.32 7.44 -14.35
N ARG A 34 17.66 6.22 -13.90
CA ARG A 34 18.59 5.32 -14.62
C ARG A 34 17.97 4.58 -15.80
N LEU A 35 16.67 4.70 -16.09
CA LEU A 35 16.04 4.00 -17.24
C LEU A 35 16.74 4.29 -18.56
N LYS A 36 17.22 5.53 -18.74
CA LYS A 36 18.00 5.95 -19.93
C LYS A 36 19.31 5.20 -20.14
N ASN A 37 19.84 4.56 -19.10
CA ASN A 37 21.08 3.77 -19.13
C ASN A 37 20.82 2.26 -19.28
N THR A 38 19.58 1.85 -19.56
CA THR A 38 19.20 0.44 -19.73
C THR A 38 19.21 0.03 -21.21
N ARG A 39 18.91 -1.24 -21.47
CA ARG A 39 18.74 -1.77 -22.84
C ARG A 39 17.36 -1.46 -23.45
N LEU A 40 16.50 -0.74 -22.72
CA LEU A 40 15.20 -0.32 -23.24
C LEU A 40 15.39 0.72 -24.35
N SER A 41 14.47 0.74 -25.31
CA SER A 41 14.47 1.81 -26.31
C SER A 41 14.25 3.16 -25.61
N PRO A 42 14.82 4.26 -26.12
CA PRO A 42 14.62 5.58 -25.52
C PRO A 42 13.14 5.98 -25.38
N GLN A 43 12.32 5.58 -26.35
CA GLN A 43 10.87 5.81 -26.36
C GLN A 43 10.17 5.07 -25.22
N LEU A 44 10.49 3.78 -25.03
CA LEU A 44 9.91 2.96 -23.97
C LEU A 44 10.37 3.41 -22.58
N ALA A 45 11.66 3.77 -22.45
CA ALA A 45 12.19 4.35 -21.22
C ALA A 45 11.50 5.67 -20.84
N ALA A 46 11.24 6.54 -21.83
CA ALA A 46 10.51 7.78 -21.61
C ALA A 46 9.04 7.52 -21.23
N ALA A 47 8.38 6.55 -21.87
CA ALA A 47 7.01 6.16 -21.53
C ALA A 47 6.89 5.63 -20.09
N TYR A 48 7.82 4.78 -19.63
CA TYR A 48 7.82 4.34 -18.24
C TYR A 48 8.14 5.47 -17.25
N ALA A 49 9.04 6.39 -17.59
CA ALA A 49 9.31 7.55 -16.75
C ALA A 49 8.09 8.47 -16.64
N ASP A 50 7.39 8.72 -17.74
CA ASP A 50 6.15 9.50 -17.77
C ASP A 50 5.04 8.82 -16.96
N ARG A 51 4.88 7.50 -17.12
CA ARG A 51 3.91 6.72 -16.34
C ARG A 51 4.19 6.78 -14.84
N TYR A 52 5.46 6.64 -14.43
CA TYR A 52 5.86 6.74 -13.02
C TYR A 52 5.62 8.14 -12.45
N ASN A 53 5.99 9.20 -13.17
CA ASN A 53 5.96 10.56 -12.63
C ASN A 53 4.57 11.20 -12.66
N ASN A 54 3.78 10.92 -13.70
CA ASN A 54 2.54 11.64 -13.98
C ASN A 54 1.28 10.80 -13.70
N HIS A 55 1.37 9.48 -13.81
CA HIS A 55 0.21 8.59 -13.66
C HIS A 55 0.20 7.83 -12.33
N GLN A 56 1.36 7.47 -11.80
CA GLN A 56 1.48 6.78 -10.51
C GLN A 56 1.71 7.77 -9.35
N LYS A 57 1.12 7.50 -8.19
CA LYS A 57 1.28 8.32 -6.98
C LYS A 57 2.40 7.78 -6.11
N HIS A 58 3.54 8.43 -6.19
CA HIS A 58 4.69 8.16 -5.32
C HIS A 58 4.95 9.25 -4.29
N GLY A 59 4.19 10.35 -4.33
CA GLY A 59 4.56 11.59 -3.67
C GLY A 59 4.27 11.65 -2.16
N SER A 60 3.13 11.10 -1.73
CA SER A 60 2.80 11.02 -0.31
C SER A 60 1.84 9.88 -0.01
N LEU A 61 1.82 9.43 1.25
CA LEU A 61 0.84 8.45 1.73
C LEU A 61 -0.59 8.98 1.62
N GLN A 62 -0.78 10.27 1.90
CA GLN A 62 -2.07 10.92 1.75
C GLN A 62 -2.59 10.82 0.32
N GLU A 63 -1.81 11.27 -0.67
CA GLU A 63 -2.24 11.25 -2.08
C GLU A 63 -2.55 9.83 -2.56
N LEU A 64 -1.71 8.86 -2.17
CA LEU A 64 -1.94 7.45 -2.51
C LEU A 64 -3.26 6.94 -1.92
N LEU A 65 -3.52 7.21 -0.64
CA LEU A 65 -4.74 6.77 0.02
C LEU A 65 -5.98 7.47 -0.53
N GLN A 66 -5.92 8.77 -0.79
CA GLN A 66 -7.03 9.50 -1.40
C GLN A 66 -7.41 8.89 -2.75
N GLN A 67 -6.42 8.63 -3.61
CA GLN A 67 -6.67 8.01 -4.90
C GLN A 67 -7.28 6.62 -4.74
N LEU A 68 -6.64 5.71 -3.98
CA LEU A 68 -7.08 4.32 -3.86
C LEU A 68 -8.47 4.20 -3.21
N ILE A 69 -8.79 5.08 -2.25
CA ILE A 69 -10.10 5.09 -1.59
C ILE A 69 -11.15 5.62 -2.56
N SER A 70 -10.86 6.69 -3.31
CA SER A 70 -11.80 7.23 -4.30
C SER A 70 -12.09 6.28 -5.46
N GLU A 71 -11.09 5.53 -5.94
CA GLU A 71 -11.24 4.50 -6.98
C GLU A 71 -12.09 3.32 -6.49
N ARG A 72 -12.12 3.08 -5.18
CA ARG A 72 -12.80 1.96 -4.53
C ARG A 72 -14.15 2.31 -3.92
N ASP A 73 -14.56 3.57 -4.00
CA ASP A 73 -15.84 4.06 -3.48
C ASP A 73 -17.05 3.39 -4.17
N HIS A 74 -16.82 2.71 -5.30
CA HIS A 74 -17.80 1.90 -6.02
C HIS A 74 -17.69 0.39 -5.77
N THR A 75 -16.85 -0.06 -4.81
CA THR A 75 -16.65 -1.48 -4.51
C THR A 75 -17.12 -1.83 -3.10
N GLU A 76 -17.62 -3.05 -2.90
CA GLU A 76 -18.12 -3.55 -1.60
C GLU A 76 -17.01 -3.89 -0.59
N SER A 77 -15.73 -3.67 -0.95
CA SER A 77 -14.57 -4.01 -0.13
C SER A 77 -13.63 -2.83 0.01
N GLY A 78 -13.06 -2.63 1.19
CA GLY A 78 -12.07 -1.57 1.38
C GLY A 78 -10.74 -1.88 0.72
N ILE A 79 -9.69 -1.15 1.11
CA ILE A 79 -8.33 -1.40 0.60
C ILE A 79 -7.53 -2.23 1.59
N PHE A 80 -6.70 -3.14 1.07
CA PHE A 80 -5.62 -3.75 1.83
C PHE A 80 -4.32 -3.42 1.13
N LEU A 81 -3.52 -2.55 1.74
CA LEU A 81 -2.32 -1.99 1.14
C LEU A 81 -1.10 -2.21 2.02
N GLN A 82 0.00 -2.68 1.42
CA GLN A 82 1.31 -2.62 2.05
C GLN A 82 2.14 -1.53 1.38
N VAL A 83 2.60 -0.58 2.19
CA VAL A 83 3.47 0.50 1.75
C VAL A 83 4.88 0.27 2.25
N THR A 84 5.86 0.41 1.37
CA THR A 84 7.27 0.44 1.80
C THR A 84 7.83 1.86 1.69
N THR A 85 8.61 2.27 2.70
CA THR A 85 9.20 3.61 2.77
C THR A 85 10.63 3.56 3.27
N HIS A 86 11.48 4.49 2.80
CA HIS A 86 12.81 4.74 3.38
C HIS A 86 12.80 5.94 4.34
N SER A 87 11.67 6.63 4.46
CA SER A 87 11.47 7.74 5.39
C SER A 87 11.33 7.26 6.83
N LYS A 88 11.32 8.22 7.76
CA LYS A 88 10.89 7.95 9.13
C LYS A 88 9.43 7.46 9.14
N LEU A 89 9.14 6.59 10.10
CA LEU A 89 7.77 6.20 10.44
C LEU A 89 6.96 7.39 10.95
N LEU A 90 5.64 7.26 10.87
CA LEU A 90 4.72 8.32 11.26
C LEU A 90 4.63 8.42 12.79
N SER A 91 4.53 9.65 13.29
CA SER A 91 4.00 9.92 14.62
C SER A 91 2.48 9.71 14.64
N SER A 92 1.89 9.53 15.83
CA SER A 92 0.44 9.43 15.99
C SER A 92 -0.28 10.67 15.45
N SER A 93 0.28 11.87 15.65
CA SER A 93 -0.30 13.10 15.12
C SER A 93 -0.35 13.09 13.60
N GLU A 94 0.76 12.73 12.94
CA GLU A 94 0.82 12.66 11.48
C GLU A 94 -0.15 11.62 10.91
N ALA A 95 -0.25 10.44 11.54
CA ALA A 95 -1.19 9.40 11.11
C ALA A 95 -2.65 9.86 11.18
N TYR A 96 -3.07 10.51 12.29
CA TYR A 96 -4.41 11.06 12.41
C TYR A 96 -4.67 12.23 11.46
N THR A 97 -3.68 13.09 11.22
CA THR A 97 -3.78 14.17 10.22
C THR A 97 -3.99 13.58 8.83
N ILE A 98 -3.20 12.58 8.41
CA ILE A 98 -3.37 11.91 7.12
C ILE A 98 -4.75 11.26 7.03
N GLY A 99 -5.18 10.54 8.08
CA GLY A 99 -6.50 9.93 8.13
C GLY A 99 -7.63 10.95 7.95
N GLY A 100 -7.56 12.10 8.63
CA GLY A 100 -8.51 13.20 8.47
C GLY A 100 -8.53 13.77 7.06
N LEU A 101 -7.35 13.97 6.46
CA LEU A 101 -7.22 14.47 5.08
C LEU A 101 -7.77 13.48 4.04
N VAL A 102 -7.83 12.18 4.36
CA VAL A 102 -8.43 11.16 3.50
C VAL A 102 -9.88 10.82 3.87
N GLY A 103 -10.51 11.64 4.73
CA GLY A 103 -11.95 11.59 5.02
C GLY A 103 -12.35 10.76 6.24
N PHE A 104 -11.39 10.33 7.08
CA PHE A 104 -11.67 9.52 8.26
C PHE A 104 -11.60 10.37 9.53
N PRO A 105 -12.68 10.47 10.31
CA PRO A 105 -12.62 11.11 11.61
C PRO A 105 -11.76 10.28 12.58
N LYS A 106 -11.23 10.91 13.63
CA LYS A 106 -10.25 10.30 14.53
C LYS A 106 -10.77 9.02 15.19
N GLU A 107 -12.07 8.95 15.45
CA GLU A 107 -12.76 7.88 16.15
C GLU A 107 -12.81 6.57 15.36
N VAL A 108 -12.65 6.64 14.03
CA VAL A 108 -12.64 5.45 13.15
C VAL A 108 -11.24 5.08 12.64
N ILE A 109 -10.22 5.78 13.12
CA ILE A 109 -8.82 5.53 12.79
C ILE A 109 -8.16 4.77 13.93
N GLN A 110 -7.63 3.59 13.63
CA GLN A 110 -6.72 2.87 14.52
C GLN A 110 -5.29 2.97 13.98
N PHE A 111 -4.39 3.51 14.80
CA PHE A 111 -2.96 3.62 14.47
C PHE A 111 -2.11 2.93 15.54
N ALA A 112 -1.18 2.07 15.13
CA ALA A 112 -0.23 1.44 16.05
C ALA A 112 1.07 1.02 15.36
N SER A 113 2.15 0.94 16.14
CA SER A 113 3.36 0.23 15.73
C SER A 113 3.24 -1.25 16.10
N LEU A 114 3.71 -2.17 15.23
CA LEU A 114 3.78 -3.59 15.57
C LEU A 114 4.69 -3.86 16.77
N HIS A 115 5.68 -2.99 17.03
CA HIS A 115 6.56 -3.10 18.19
C HIS A 115 5.89 -2.68 19.52
N ALA A 116 4.68 -2.14 19.48
CA ALA A 116 3.93 -1.82 20.69
C ALA A 116 3.25 -3.04 21.33
N PHE A 117 3.33 -4.21 20.69
CA PHE A 117 2.73 -5.45 21.16
C PHE A 117 3.81 -6.44 21.59
N ASP A 118 3.80 -6.85 22.85
CA ASP A 118 4.74 -7.83 23.38
C ASP A 118 4.38 -9.27 22.98
N THR A 119 3.10 -9.50 22.66
CA THR A 119 2.57 -10.82 22.33
C THR A 119 1.57 -10.76 21.17
N GLU A 120 1.48 -11.86 20.42
CA GLU A 120 0.46 -12.05 19.40
C GLU A 120 -0.95 -11.87 19.97
N HIS A 121 -1.18 -12.31 21.21
CA HIS A 121 -2.48 -12.17 21.87
C HIS A 121 -2.90 -10.70 22.03
N GLN A 122 -1.99 -9.81 22.44
CA GLN A 122 -2.27 -8.38 22.56
C GLN A 122 -2.64 -7.77 21.19
N PHE A 123 -1.89 -8.15 20.15
CA PHE A 123 -2.13 -7.71 18.79
C PHE A 123 -3.50 -8.17 18.26
N CYS A 124 -3.79 -9.47 18.38
CA CYS A 124 -5.07 -10.06 17.99
C CYS A 124 -6.25 -9.44 18.75
N LYS A 125 -6.07 -9.13 20.04
CA LYS A 125 -7.11 -8.45 20.84
C LYS A 125 -7.40 -7.04 20.32
N MET A 126 -6.36 -6.27 19.98
CA MET A 126 -6.51 -4.94 19.38
C MET A 126 -7.23 -5.03 18.02
N LEU A 127 -6.77 -5.92 17.14
CA LEU A 127 -7.39 -6.13 15.83
C LEU A 127 -8.87 -6.50 15.96
N LYS A 128 -9.19 -7.54 16.74
CA LYS A 128 -10.59 -7.95 16.95
C LYS A 128 -11.44 -6.83 17.54
N GLY A 129 -10.88 -6.04 18.45
CA GLY A 129 -11.54 -4.86 18.99
C GLY A 129 -11.93 -3.88 17.88
N PHE A 130 -10.96 -3.51 17.02
CA PHE A 130 -11.17 -2.59 15.91
C PHE A 130 -12.12 -3.14 14.82
N PHE A 131 -11.93 -4.38 14.39
CA PHE A 131 -12.73 -5.01 13.34
C PHE A 131 -14.18 -5.21 13.79
N ASN A 132 -14.41 -5.62 15.04
CA ASN A 132 -15.76 -5.86 15.58
C ASN A 132 -16.43 -4.63 16.20
N GLN A 133 -15.74 -3.48 16.27
CA GLN A 133 -16.33 -2.24 16.76
C GLN A 133 -17.52 -1.86 15.88
N LYS A 134 -18.72 -1.94 16.48
CA LYS A 134 -19.97 -1.48 15.87
C LYS A 134 -20.03 0.03 15.99
N ASN A 135 -19.83 0.73 14.89
CA ASN A 135 -20.03 2.17 14.83
C ASN A 135 -21.54 2.44 14.71
N GLN A 136 -21.99 3.54 15.31
CA GLN A 136 -23.41 3.94 15.29
C GLN A 136 -23.92 4.30 13.89
N SER A 137 -23.00 4.57 12.97
CA SER A 137 -23.17 4.73 11.54
C SER A 137 -22.30 3.68 10.84
N ASN A 138 -22.74 3.12 9.71
CA ASN A 138 -21.96 2.22 8.84
C ASN A 138 -20.74 2.95 8.23
N GLN A 139 -19.89 3.55 9.06
CA GLN A 139 -18.75 4.36 8.67
C GLN A 139 -17.56 3.48 8.36
N ASN A 140 -16.92 3.80 7.24
CA ASN A 140 -15.66 3.23 6.80
C ASN A 140 -14.61 3.41 7.90
N LYS A 141 -13.84 2.36 8.19
CA LYS A 141 -12.78 2.39 9.20
C LYS A 141 -11.40 2.38 8.55
N LEU A 142 -10.40 2.98 9.20
CA LEU A 142 -9.02 3.01 8.71
C LEU A 142 -8.06 2.44 9.76
N LEU A 143 -7.42 1.32 9.43
CA LEU A 143 -6.34 0.71 10.20
C LEU A 143 -5.00 1.07 9.57
N MET A 144 -4.15 1.75 10.32
CA MET A 144 -2.78 2.06 9.95
C MET A 144 -1.82 1.37 10.91
N LEU A 145 -1.04 0.43 10.41
CA LEU A 145 -0.02 -0.26 11.18
C LEU A 145 1.35 0.05 10.62
N GLN A 146 2.35 0.21 11.49
CA GLN A 146 3.71 0.47 11.04
C GLN A 146 4.76 -0.42 11.71
N CYS A 147 5.81 -0.75 10.97
CA CYS A 147 6.89 -1.60 11.44
C CYS A 147 8.22 -1.25 10.76
N GLU A 148 9.32 -1.41 11.50
CA GLU A 148 10.66 -1.34 10.93
C GLU A 148 11.08 -2.74 10.44
N SER A 149 11.62 -2.82 9.23
CA SER A 149 12.09 -4.08 8.63
C SER A 149 13.43 -4.60 9.18
N GLY A 150 14.07 -3.89 10.11
CA GLY A 150 15.38 -4.27 10.64
C GLY A 150 15.33 -5.43 11.64
N GLY A 151 16.36 -6.29 11.67
CA GLY A 151 16.50 -7.38 12.65
C GLY A 151 15.65 -8.61 12.34
N GLN A 152 15.02 -9.21 13.37
CA GLN A 152 14.11 -10.37 13.28
C GLN A 152 12.68 -9.99 12.81
N SER A 153 12.44 -8.73 12.42
CA SER A 153 11.11 -8.20 12.12
C SER A 153 10.47 -8.73 10.83
N GLY A 154 11.21 -9.45 9.99
CA GLY A 154 10.66 -10.05 8.76
C GLY A 154 9.53 -11.04 9.05
N ASP A 155 9.75 -11.94 10.01
CA ASP A 155 8.76 -12.92 10.45
C ASP A 155 7.59 -12.23 11.17
N LEU A 156 7.87 -11.17 11.94
CA LEU A 156 6.83 -10.37 12.59
C LEU A 156 5.89 -9.71 11.57
N ILE A 157 6.43 -9.09 10.51
CA ILE A 157 5.64 -8.48 9.44
C ILE A 157 4.80 -9.53 8.73
N ALA A 158 5.37 -10.71 8.46
CA ALA A 158 4.65 -11.80 7.80
C ALA A 158 3.50 -12.34 8.66
N CYS A 159 3.75 -12.61 9.94
CA CYS A 159 2.73 -13.08 10.89
C CYS A 159 1.64 -12.03 11.09
N ALA A 160 2.00 -10.77 11.34
CA ALA A 160 1.03 -9.70 11.52
C ALA A 160 0.14 -9.55 10.28
N ARG A 161 0.73 -9.57 9.08
CA ARG A 161 -0.03 -9.49 7.83
C ARG A 161 -1.01 -10.65 7.68
N TYR A 162 -0.59 -11.88 7.97
CA TYR A 162 -1.47 -13.04 7.90
C TYR A 162 -2.69 -12.88 8.82
N ILE A 163 -2.47 -12.48 10.06
CA ILE A 163 -3.54 -12.26 11.05
C ILE A 163 -4.47 -11.13 10.58
N ILE A 164 -3.93 -10.00 10.10
CA ILE A 164 -4.76 -8.89 9.62
C ILE A 164 -5.57 -9.31 8.40
N GLN A 165 -4.97 -10.09 7.48
CA GLN A 165 -5.63 -10.55 6.26
C GLN A 165 -6.78 -11.51 6.56
N ASP A 166 -6.61 -12.41 7.54
CA ASP A 166 -7.69 -13.30 7.99
C ASP A 166 -8.89 -12.47 8.51
N GLU A 167 -8.65 -11.57 9.46
CA GLU A 167 -9.71 -10.68 10.01
C GLU A 167 -10.33 -9.79 8.92
N TYR A 168 -9.52 -9.29 7.98
CA TYR A 168 -9.98 -8.49 6.85
C TYR A 168 -10.93 -9.25 5.93
N VAL A 169 -10.59 -10.48 5.56
CA VAL A 169 -11.46 -11.33 4.72
C VAL A 169 -12.77 -11.63 5.43
N GLN A 170 -12.73 -11.86 6.75
CA GLN A 170 -13.96 -12.05 7.53
C GLN A 170 -14.82 -10.79 7.54
N ALA A 171 -14.22 -9.61 7.68
CA ALA A 171 -14.93 -8.35 7.70
C ALA A 171 -15.56 -7.99 6.34
N VAL A 172 -14.84 -8.26 5.24
CA VAL A 172 -15.40 -8.10 3.89
C VAL A 172 -16.60 -9.04 3.69
N ARG A 173 -16.53 -10.28 4.17
CA ARG A 173 -17.65 -11.24 4.09
C ARG A 173 -18.89 -10.80 4.88
N THR A 174 -18.71 -10.02 5.95
CA THR A 174 -19.83 -9.46 6.74
C THR A 174 -20.29 -8.10 6.23
N GLY A 175 -19.76 -7.60 5.11
CA GLY A 175 -20.12 -6.33 4.49
C GLY A 175 -19.53 -5.10 5.18
N SER A 176 -18.47 -5.27 5.98
CA SER A 176 -17.79 -4.16 6.65
C SER A 176 -16.77 -3.51 5.73
N LEU A 177 -16.89 -2.19 5.51
CA LEU A 177 -15.92 -1.43 4.72
C LEU A 177 -14.76 -0.94 5.61
N ILE A 178 -13.62 -1.62 5.51
CA ILE A 178 -12.43 -1.35 6.33
C ILE A 178 -11.25 -1.14 5.39
N HIS A 179 -10.46 -0.10 5.61
CA HIS A 179 -9.23 0.19 4.88
C HIS A 179 -8.05 -0.16 5.78
N VAL A 180 -7.10 -0.93 5.26
CA VAL A 180 -5.92 -1.41 5.98
C VAL A 180 -4.68 -0.93 5.25
N VAL A 181 -3.77 -0.31 5.99
CA VAL A 181 -2.50 0.22 5.49
C VAL A 181 -1.37 -0.27 6.39
N LEU A 182 -0.50 -1.13 5.87
CA LEU A 182 0.69 -1.61 6.56
C LEU A 182 1.93 -0.87 6.04
N ILE A 183 2.49 0.02 6.84
CA ILE A 183 3.66 0.85 6.52
C ILE A 183 4.93 0.15 7.02
N VAL A 184 5.76 -0.29 6.10
CA VAL A 184 7.03 -0.97 6.38
C VAL A 184 8.19 -0.03 6.08
N GLN A 185 8.93 0.37 7.12
CA GLN A 185 10.16 1.14 6.94
C GLN A 185 11.31 0.19 6.56
N LEU A 186 11.87 0.41 5.38
CA LEU A 186 13.03 -0.31 4.87
C LEU A 186 14.32 0.26 5.44
N THR A 187 15.14 -0.59 6.05
CA THR A 187 16.49 -0.17 6.49
C THR A 187 17.48 -0.28 5.34
N ARG A 188 18.39 0.69 5.21
CA ARG A 188 19.42 0.70 4.15
C ARG A 188 20.60 -0.24 4.43
N LYS A 189 20.67 -0.87 5.62
CA LYS A 189 21.86 -1.55 6.13
C LYS A 189 21.82 -3.08 6.03
N GLN A 190 20.67 -3.71 5.81
CA GLN A 190 20.54 -5.16 5.66
C GLN A 190 19.56 -5.46 4.52
N GLY A 191 20.05 -6.10 3.46
CA GLY A 191 19.32 -6.23 2.20
C GLY A 191 18.92 -7.68 1.90
N ASN A 192 17.67 -8.01 2.23
CA ASN A 192 16.81 -8.98 1.51
C ASN A 192 15.37 -8.81 2.02
N PHE A 193 14.72 -7.71 1.64
CA PHE A 193 13.28 -7.57 1.87
C PHE A 193 12.53 -8.31 0.75
N ILE A 194 11.88 -9.42 1.10
CA ILE A 194 11.00 -10.15 0.20
C ILE A 194 9.66 -9.38 0.14
N GLY A 195 9.51 -8.57 -0.92
CA GLY A 195 8.28 -7.83 -1.22
C GLY A 195 7.31 -8.60 -2.12
N PHE A 196 6.33 -7.89 -2.70
CA PHE A 196 5.36 -8.37 -3.72
C PHE A 196 4.32 -9.41 -3.25
N GLN A 197 4.00 -9.46 -1.96
CA GLN A 197 2.98 -10.39 -1.43
C GLN A 197 1.55 -9.83 -1.45
N VAL A 198 1.35 -8.54 -1.77
CA VAL A 198 0.06 -7.84 -1.94
C VAL A 198 0.27 -6.64 -2.88
N ILE A 199 -0.76 -5.83 -3.19
CA ILE A 199 -0.57 -4.50 -3.84
C ILE A 199 0.46 -3.75 -3.00
N LEU A 200 1.67 -3.66 -3.54
CA LEU A 200 2.82 -3.07 -2.88
C LEU A 200 3.05 -1.72 -3.54
N CYS A 201 2.78 -0.64 -2.82
CA CYS A 201 3.17 0.68 -3.28
C CYS A 201 4.41 1.14 -2.52
N ARG A 202 5.37 1.72 -3.22
CA ARG A 202 6.54 2.32 -2.59
C ARG A 202 6.40 3.82 -2.62
N ILE A 203 6.44 4.44 -1.44
CA ILE A 203 6.30 5.89 -1.30
C ILE A 203 7.67 6.49 -1.06
N TYR A 204 7.97 7.55 -1.80
CA TYR A 204 9.17 8.33 -1.64
C TYR A 204 8.74 9.71 -1.19
N PRO A 205 9.33 10.27 -0.12
CA PRO A 205 9.05 11.66 0.22
C PRO A 205 9.53 12.51 -0.97
N VAL A 206 8.63 13.32 -1.54
CA VAL A 206 9.05 14.27 -2.57
C VAL A 206 9.83 15.38 -1.88
N VAL A 207 11.15 15.31 -1.97
CA VAL A 207 12.00 16.46 -1.69
C VAL A 207 12.13 17.21 -3.01
N TYR A 208 11.21 18.13 -3.28
CA TYR A 208 11.48 19.17 -4.27
C TYR A 208 12.63 20.02 -3.72
N LYS A 209 13.72 20.12 -4.48
CA LYS A 209 14.69 21.19 -4.33
C LYS A 209 14.17 22.43 -5.04
#